data_AF-A0A5P1E3Z0-F1
#
_entry.id   AF-A0A5P1E3Z0-F1
#
_cell.length_a   1.000
_cell.length_b   1.000
_cell.length_c   1.000
_cell.angle_alpha   90.00
_cell.angle_beta   90.00
_cell.angle_gamma   90.00
#
_symmetry.space_group_name_H-M   'P 1'
#
loop_
_entity.id
_entity.type
_entity.pdbx_description
1 polymer ?
#
loop_
_entity_poly.entity_id
_entity_poly.type
_entity_poly.pdbx_seq_one_letter_code
_entity_poly.pdbx_strand_id
1 'polypeptide(L)'
;MGCASNGGGSRGPASQQALSALSSALIAQSASSKFFKTSSSSTGQQISGLFQCREDLSSSDCAACVQHLLPMWSSLCGSSVAARIQLTGCYALYQVSGFPQASGTQMLFKTCGSGSAGSGFEQKREIILLTLIY
;
A
#
# COMPACT_ATOMS: atom_id res chain seq x y z
N MET A 1 -2.95 3.06 8.29
CA MET A 1 -3.09 3.53 6.90
C MET A 1 -2.05 4.59 6.58
N GLY A 2 -1.84 4.93 5.31
CA GLY A 2 -1.02 6.07 4.89
C GLY A 2 -1.32 6.50 3.46
N CYS A 3 -1.43 7.81 3.25
CA CYS A 3 -1.66 8.41 1.94
C CYS A 3 -0.43 9.22 1.54
N ALA A 4 0.02 9.12 0.30
CA ALA A 4 1.10 9.94 -0.21
C ALA A 4 0.58 11.32 -0.62
N SER A 5 1.18 12.37 -0.05
CA SER A 5 0.95 13.74 -0.49
C SER A 5 1.56 13.95 -1.88
N ASN A 6 0.96 14.82 -2.69
CA ASN A 6 1.42 15.13 -4.04
C ASN A 6 2.74 15.93 -4.10
N GLY A 7 3.44 16.08 -2.97
CA GLY A 7 4.61 16.93 -2.82
C GLY A 7 5.89 16.20 -3.17
N GLY A 8 6.32 16.28 -4.44
CA GLY A 8 7.69 15.96 -4.83
C GLY A 8 7.88 15.29 -6.19
N GLY A 9 6.82 14.91 -6.90
CA GLY A 9 6.92 14.35 -8.24
C GLY A 9 5.81 14.90 -9.13
N SER A 10 6.14 15.28 -10.36
CA SER A 10 5.30 15.96 -11.35
C SER A 10 4.08 15.16 -11.86
N ARG A 11 3.48 14.30 -11.03
CA ARG A 11 2.32 13.47 -11.42
C ARG A 11 1.05 13.97 -10.79
N GLY A 12 0.00 13.95 -11.60
CA GLY A 12 -1.35 14.30 -11.17
C GLY A 12 -1.94 13.25 -10.23
N PRO A 13 -3.11 13.55 -9.65
CA PRO A 13 -3.86 12.63 -8.80
C PRO A 13 -4.11 11.27 -9.47
N ALA A 14 -4.37 10.24 -8.66
CA ALA A 14 -4.76 8.92 -9.19
C ALA A 14 -6.04 9.01 -10.06
N SER A 15 -6.01 8.47 -11.28
CA SER A 15 -7.19 8.31 -12.13
C SER A 15 -8.22 7.42 -11.44
N GLN A 16 -9.43 7.96 -11.26
CA GLN A 16 -10.53 7.23 -10.64
C GLN A 16 -10.93 6.00 -11.47
N GLN A 17 -10.86 6.09 -12.80
CA GLN A 17 -11.18 4.97 -13.70
C GLN A 17 -10.15 3.83 -13.56
N ALA A 18 -8.85 4.15 -13.62
CA ALA A 18 -7.79 3.15 -13.44
C ALA A 18 -7.85 2.53 -12.03
N LEU A 19 -8.13 3.33 -10.99
CA LEU A 19 -8.22 2.84 -9.63
C LEU A 19 -9.43 1.89 -9.44
N SER A 20 -10.56 2.21 -10.05
CA SER A 20 -11.76 1.35 -10.00
C SER A 20 -11.51 0.02 -10.71
N ALA A 21 -10.93 0.04 -11.92
CA ALA A 21 -10.56 -1.16 -12.65
C ALA A 21 -9.52 -2.02 -11.89
N LEU A 22 -8.53 -1.37 -11.27
CA LEU A 22 -7.54 -2.03 -10.41
C LEU A 22 -8.21 -2.70 -9.21
N SER A 23 -9.14 -2.01 -8.54
CA SER A 23 -9.84 -2.57 -7.37
C SER A 23 -10.65 -3.80 -7.74
N SER A 24 -11.38 -3.79 -8.85
CA SER A 24 -12.15 -4.95 -9.32
C SER A 24 -11.25 -6.16 -9.63
N ALA A 25 -10.10 -5.93 -10.26
CA ALA A 25 -9.13 -7.00 -10.54
C ALA A 25 -8.55 -7.63 -9.26
N LEU A 26 -8.24 -6.80 -8.25
CA LEU A 26 -7.74 -7.26 -6.96
C LEU A 26 -8.80 -8.07 -6.19
N ILE A 27 -10.06 -7.61 -6.19
CA ILE A 27 -11.18 -8.36 -5.57
C ILE A 27 -11.35 -9.71 -6.25
N ALA A 28 -11.39 -9.75 -7.60
CA ALA A 28 -11.55 -11.00 -8.33
C ALA A 28 -10.46 -12.02 -7.98
N GLN A 29 -9.21 -11.58 -7.87
CA GLN A 29 -8.10 -12.50 -7.57
C GLN A 29 -8.02 -12.91 -6.09
N SER A 30 -8.58 -12.12 -5.17
CA SER A 30 -8.57 -12.43 -3.73
C SER A 30 -9.32 -13.71 -3.36
N ALA A 31 -10.23 -14.17 -4.22
CA ALA A 31 -10.91 -15.45 -4.06
C ALA A 31 -10.01 -16.67 -4.29
N SER A 32 -8.90 -16.51 -5.03
CA SER A 32 -8.04 -17.61 -5.47
C SER A 32 -6.60 -17.49 -4.95
N SER A 33 -6.18 -16.32 -4.48
CA SER A 33 -4.81 -16.07 -4.06
C SER A 33 -4.75 -15.19 -2.82
N LYS A 34 -3.76 -15.45 -1.95
CA LYS A 34 -3.47 -14.62 -0.78
C LYS A 34 -2.62 -13.40 -1.08
N PHE A 35 -1.99 -13.37 -2.25
CA PHE A 35 -1.20 -12.25 -2.72
C PHE A 35 -1.41 -12.11 -4.23
N PHE A 36 -1.59 -10.87 -4.68
CA PHE A 36 -1.63 -10.56 -6.09
C PHE A 36 -1.19 -9.13 -6.32
N LYS A 37 -0.46 -8.92 -7.43
CA LYS A 37 -0.03 -7.61 -7.89
C LYS A 37 -0.42 -7.46 -9.35
N THR A 38 -1.03 -6.34 -9.68
CA THR A 38 -1.41 -6.02 -11.05
C THR A 38 -1.34 -4.51 -11.30
N SER A 39 -1.52 -4.10 -12.54
CA SER A 39 -1.58 -2.70 -12.92
C SER A 39 -2.73 -2.45 -13.87
N SER A 40 -3.34 -1.28 -13.75
CA SER A 40 -4.36 -0.77 -14.66
C SER A 40 -3.89 0.55 -15.25
N SER A 41 -4.28 0.84 -16.48
CA SER A 41 -3.98 2.12 -17.14
C SER A 41 -5.26 2.77 -17.64
N SER A 42 -5.33 4.10 -17.50
CA SER A 42 -6.42 4.92 -18.05
C SER A 42 -5.88 6.28 -18.45
N THR A 43 -6.24 6.75 -19.65
CA THR A 43 -5.87 8.08 -20.19
C THR A 43 -4.37 8.38 -20.05
N GLY A 44 -3.51 7.40 -20.37
CA GLY A 44 -2.05 7.55 -20.30
C GLY A 44 -1.45 7.48 -18.89
N GLN A 45 -2.26 7.35 -17.84
CA GLN A 45 -1.79 7.15 -16.47
C GLN A 45 -1.92 5.67 -16.06
N GLN A 46 -0.78 5.05 -15.77
CA GLN A 46 -0.74 3.69 -15.21
C GLN A 46 -0.69 3.74 -13.68
N ILE A 47 -1.46 2.87 -13.04
CA ILE A 47 -1.52 2.67 -11.60
C ILE A 47 -1.21 1.20 -11.34
N SER A 48 -0.25 0.93 -10.48
CA SER A 48 0.05 -0.41 -9.98
C SER A 48 -0.54 -0.58 -8.59
N GLY A 49 -0.99 -1.78 -8.27
CA GLY A 49 -1.39 -2.11 -6.91
C GLY A 49 -1.28 -3.57 -6.58
N LEU A 50 -1.38 -3.87 -5.29
CA LEU A 50 -1.33 -5.22 -4.76
C LEU A 50 -2.23 -5.35 -3.55
N PHE A 51 -2.61 -6.60 -3.26
CA PHE A 51 -3.11 -6.99 -1.95
C PHE A 51 -2.28 -8.13 -1.38
N GLN A 52 -2.26 -8.23 -0.05
CA GLN A 52 -1.72 -9.37 0.68
C GLN A 52 -2.65 -9.67 1.85
N CYS A 53 -3.21 -10.87 1.88
CA CYS A 53 -3.94 -11.39 3.02
C CYS A 53 -2.99 -12.12 3.96
N ARG A 54 -3.37 -12.21 5.22
CA ARG A 54 -2.78 -13.16 6.15
C ARG A 54 -2.97 -14.59 5.65
N GLU A 55 -1.95 -15.41 5.90
CA GLU A 55 -1.91 -16.80 5.44
C GLU A 55 -2.93 -17.69 6.15
N ASP A 56 -3.26 -17.41 7.41
CA ASP A 56 -4.19 -18.19 8.22
C ASP A 56 -5.67 -17.97 7.88
N LEU A 57 -5.99 -16.97 7.04
CA LEU A 57 -7.37 -16.73 6.61
C LEU A 57 -7.85 -17.79 5.62
N SER A 58 -9.16 -18.04 5.56
CA SER A 58 -9.76 -18.77 4.43
C SER A 58 -9.79 -17.90 3.15
N SER A 59 -9.98 -18.50 1.97
CA SER A 59 -10.09 -17.74 0.72
C SER A 59 -11.28 -16.76 0.75
N SER A 60 -12.40 -17.18 1.35
CA SER A 60 -13.57 -16.33 1.58
C SER A 60 -13.27 -15.14 2.50
N ASP A 61 -12.57 -15.37 3.62
CA ASP A 61 -12.23 -14.27 4.54
C ASP A 61 -11.24 -13.28 3.92
N CYS A 62 -10.30 -13.78 3.11
CA CYS A 62 -9.40 -12.93 2.35
C CYS A 62 -10.17 -12.06 1.36
N ALA A 63 -11.08 -12.65 0.59
CA ALA A 63 -11.89 -11.91 -0.37
C ALA A 63 -12.77 -10.85 0.31
N ALA A 64 -13.43 -11.20 1.42
CA ALA A 64 -14.19 -10.25 2.22
C ALA A 64 -13.30 -9.11 2.75
N CYS A 65 -12.13 -9.41 3.29
CA CYS A 65 -11.20 -8.40 3.80
C CYS A 65 -10.76 -7.44 2.69
N VAL A 66 -10.36 -7.95 1.53
CA VAL A 66 -9.94 -7.15 0.37
C VAL A 66 -11.10 -6.29 -0.14
N GLN A 67 -12.31 -6.85 -0.24
CA GLN A 67 -13.50 -6.13 -0.67
C GLN A 67 -13.87 -4.98 0.28
N HIS A 68 -13.67 -5.15 1.59
CA HIS A 68 -13.86 -4.07 2.57
C HIS A 68 -12.73 -3.02 2.53
N LEU A 69 -11.49 -3.45 2.29
CA LEU A 69 -10.30 -2.59 2.33
C LEU A 69 -10.24 -1.62 1.14
N LEU A 70 -10.49 -2.09 -0.08
CA LEU A 70 -10.25 -1.30 -1.29
C LEU A 70 -11.07 0.00 -1.39
N PRO A 71 -12.36 0.07 -1.00
CA PRO A 71 -13.12 1.32 -0.96
C PRO A 71 -12.51 2.39 -0.04
N MET A 72 -11.76 1.97 0.98
CA MET A 72 -11.11 2.88 1.91
C MET A 72 -9.99 3.70 1.24
N TRP A 73 -9.43 3.25 0.11
CA TRP A 73 -8.46 4.03 -0.66
C TRP A 73 -9.01 5.41 -1.03
N SER A 74 -10.18 5.44 -1.67
CA SER A 74 -10.81 6.70 -2.05
C SER A 74 -11.41 7.43 -0.85
N SER A 75 -12.02 6.70 0.10
CA SER A 75 -12.68 7.32 1.26
C SER A 75 -11.70 8.05 2.19
N LEU A 76 -10.47 7.53 2.36
CA LEU A 76 -9.49 8.10 3.28
C LEU A 76 -8.45 8.97 2.59
N CYS A 77 -8.03 8.61 1.38
CA CYS A 77 -6.93 9.26 0.69
C CYS A 77 -7.38 10.13 -0.50
N GLY A 78 -8.67 10.18 -0.81
CA GLY A 78 -9.20 10.89 -1.98
C GLY A 78 -8.48 10.45 -3.26
N SER A 79 -7.90 11.41 -3.97
CA SER A 79 -7.15 11.18 -5.21
C SER A 79 -5.63 11.20 -5.03
N SER A 80 -5.13 10.69 -3.89
CA SER A 80 -3.68 10.61 -3.63
C SER A 80 -2.93 9.78 -4.68
N VAL A 81 -1.65 10.10 -4.93
CA VAL A 81 -0.81 9.38 -5.91
C VAL A 81 -0.38 7.98 -5.47
N ALA A 82 -0.43 7.71 -4.17
CA ALA A 82 -0.28 6.39 -3.61
C ALA A 82 -1.03 6.31 -2.28
N ALA A 83 -1.53 5.13 -1.95
CA ALA A 83 -2.09 4.86 -0.64
C ALA A 83 -1.76 3.44 -0.20
N ARG A 84 -1.68 3.26 1.11
CA ARG A 84 -1.56 1.96 1.76
C ARG A 84 -2.55 1.85 2.90
N ILE A 85 -3.21 0.70 3.00
CA ILE A 85 -4.15 0.41 4.07
C ILE A 85 -3.80 -0.97 4.61
N GLN A 86 -3.74 -1.05 5.94
CA GLN A 86 -3.46 -2.27 6.69
C GLN A 86 -4.64 -2.48 7.62
N LEU A 87 -5.30 -3.62 7.48
CA LEU A 87 -6.29 -4.15 8.41
C LEU A 87 -5.69 -5.38 9.13
N THR A 88 -6.40 -5.91 10.12
CA THR A 88 -5.98 -7.09 10.87
C THR A 88 -5.78 -8.32 9.97
N GLY A 89 -6.55 -8.45 8.89
CA GLY A 89 -6.56 -9.61 7.99
C GLY A 89 -5.85 -9.41 6.65
N CYS A 90 -5.71 -8.17 6.19
CA CYS A 90 -5.21 -7.90 4.84
C CYS A 90 -4.57 -6.52 4.74
N TYR A 91 -3.72 -6.40 3.73
CA TYR A 91 -2.99 -5.22 3.33
C TYR A 91 -3.28 -4.94 1.86
N ALA A 92 -3.42 -3.66 1.49
CA ALA A 92 -3.36 -3.28 0.09
C ALA A 92 -2.68 -1.94 -0.11
N LEU A 93 -2.00 -1.82 -1.24
CA LEU A 93 -1.32 -0.61 -1.68
C LEU A 93 -1.59 -0.37 -3.15
N TYR A 94 -1.85 0.89 -3.51
CA TYR A 94 -1.76 1.35 -4.90
C TYR A 94 -0.76 2.50 -5.02
N GLN A 95 -0.22 2.67 -6.22
CA GLN A 95 0.64 3.78 -6.57
C GLN A 95 0.54 4.09 -8.07
N VAL A 96 0.55 5.37 -8.40
CA VAL A 96 0.73 5.83 -9.78
C VAL A 96 2.15 5.48 -10.24
N SER A 97 2.29 5.04 -11.49
CA SER A 97 3.56 4.63 -12.08
C SER A 97 4.66 5.67 -11.86
N GLY A 98 5.81 5.19 -11.41
CA GLY A 98 7.01 5.95 -11.09
C GLY A 98 6.94 6.82 -9.83
N PHE A 99 5.89 6.69 -9.00
CA PHE A 99 5.88 7.27 -7.65
C PHE A 99 7.12 6.74 -6.90
N PRO A 100 7.97 7.61 -6.31
CA PRO A 100 9.21 7.19 -5.70
C PRO A 100 8.91 6.15 -4.62
N GLN A 101 9.40 4.93 -4.84
CA GLN A 101 9.43 3.94 -3.79
C GLN A 101 10.53 4.35 -2.85
N ALA A 102 10.17 4.65 -1.60
CA ALA A 102 11.17 4.71 -0.54
C ALA A 102 11.90 3.36 -0.55
N SER A 103 13.24 3.38 -0.55
CA SER A 103 14.00 2.16 -0.36
C SER A 103 13.50 1.46 0.91
N GLY A 104 13.37 0.13 0.91
CA GLY A 104 12.94 -0.62 2.11
C GLY A 104 13.83 -0.38 3.34
N THR A 105 15.04 0.15 3.11
CA THR A 105 16.00 0.57 4.12
C THR A 105 15.92 2.06 4.50
N GLN A 106 15.23 2.89 3.71
CA GLN A 106 15.05 4.31 4.00
C GLN A 106 13.92 4.50 5.00
N MET A 107 14.24 5.01 6.18
CA MET A 107 13.20 5.39 7.13
C MET A 107 12.55 6.70 6.70
N LEU A 108 11.32 6.57 6.21
CA LEU A 108 10.39 7.68 6.14
C LEU A 108 9.49 7.60 7.36
N PHE A 109 9.97 8.10 8.49
CA PHE A 109 9.12 8.30 9.66
C PHE A 109 8.64 9.75 9.67
N LYS A 110 7.40 9.94 10.12
CA LYS A 110 6.88 11.24 10.48
C LYS A 110 6.50 11.14 11.95
N THR A 111 7.07 11.99 12.79
CA THR A 111 6.76 12.00 14.21
C THR A 111 5.31 12.43 14.39
N CYS A 112 4.47 11.51 14.86
CA CYS A 112 3.07 11.79 15.17
C CYS A 112 2.95 11.94 16.69
N GLY A 113 2.86 13.18 17.19
CA GLY A 113 2.77 13.50 18.61
C GLY A 113 3.83 14.52 19.06
N SER A 114 3.64 15.10 20.25
CA SER A 114 4.57 16.09 20.84
C SER A 114 5.79 15.46 21.53
N GLY A 115 5.92 14.13 21.50
CA GLY A 115 7.05 13.41 22.08
C GLY A 115 8.16 13.19 21.05
N SER A 116 9.39 13.54 21.42
CA SER A 116 10.59 13.18 20.67
C SER A 116 10.67 11.66 20.54
N ALA A 117 10.74 11.15 19.31
CA ALA A 117 11.10 9.75 19.07
C ALA A 117 12.50 9.51 19.65
N GLY A 118 12.64 8.51 20.54
CA GLY A 118 13.92 8.18 21.13
C GLY A 118 14.96 7.84 20.05
N SER A 119 16.18 8.36 20.20
CA SER A 119 17.33 7.99 19.38
C SER A 119 17.66 6.51 19.60
N GLY A 120 17.71 5.71 18.52
CA GLY A 120 18.13 4.29 18.59
C GLY A 120 17.29 3.30 17.80
N PHE A 121 16.18 3.72 17.17
CA PHE A 121 15.40 2.87 16.26
C PHE A 121 16.22 2.44 15.03
N GLU A 122 17.11 3.32 14.55
CA GLU A 122 17.96 3.06 13.38
C GLU A 122 18.95 1.92 13.66
N GLN A 123 19.72 2.04 14.74
CA GLN A 123 20.69 1.02 15.17
C GLN A 123 20.03 -0.33 15.42
N LYS A 124 18.88 -0.35 16.12
CA LYS A 124 18.16 -1.60 16.39
C LYS A 124 17.67 -2.26 15.10
N ARG A 125 17.21 -1.49 14.12
CA ARG A 125 16.84 -2.02 12.80
C ARG A 125 18.05 -2.63 12.11
N GLU A 126 19.18 -1.93 12.05
CA GLU A 126 20.39 -2.42 11.39
C GLU A 126 20.92 -3.71 12.03
N ILE A 127 20.90 -3.79 13.37
CA ILE A 127 21.28 -5.02 14.07
C ILE A 127 20.36 -6.20 13.69
N ILE A 128 19.04 -5.98 13.68
CA ILE A 128 18.07 -7.04 13.30
C ILE A 128 18.27 -7.45 11.83
N LEU A 129 18.48 -6.49 10.93
CA LEU A 129 18.74 -6.79 9.52
C LEU A 129 19.99 -7.64 9.34
N LEU A 130 21.07 -7.36 10.08
CA LEU A 130 22.29 -8.15 10.03
C LEU A 130 22.10 -9.57 10.59
N THR A 131 21.24 -9.73 11.59
CA THR A 131 20.97 -11.03 12.24
C THR A 131 20.11 -11.95 11.37
N LEU A 132 19.31 -11.42 10.43
CA LEU A 132 18.51 -12.23 9.50
C LEU A 132 19.31 -12.75 8.29
N ILE A 133 20.57 -12.32 8.15
CA ILE A 133 21.47 -12.72 7.06
C ILE A 133 22.49 -13.78 7.56
N TYR A 134 22.45 -14.13 8.85
CA TYR A 134 23.28 -15.15 9.50
C TYR A 134 22.40 -16.22 10.18
#